data_AF-A0A970MMF8-F1
#
_entry.id   AF-A0A970MMF8-F1
#
_cell.length_a   1.000
_cell.length_b   1.000
_cell.length_c   1.000
_cell.angle_alpha   90.00
_cell.angle_beta   90.00
_cell.angle_gamma   90.00
#
_symmetry.space_group_name_H-M   'P 1'
#
loop_
_entity.id
_entity.type
_entity.pdbx_description
1 polymer ?
#
loop_
_entity_poly.entity_id
_entity_poly.type
_entity_poly.pdbx_seq_one_letter_code
_entity_poly.pdbx_strand_id
1 'polypeptide(L)'
;MTKFSIEEKRKAVERVNEGSSIKQVARETGISEQGIRNVLNHVEGHSWEALTQHRYDRTADEKLAVMRCMEANHWSYAETSVQYGIKGSSTVWNWADRYQRYGMAGLEG
;
A
#
# COMPACT_ATOMS: atom_id res chain seq x y z
N MET A 1 -11.33 15.94 -8.21
CA MET A 1 -10.60 14.66 -8.24
C MET A 1 -11.60 13.54 -8.06
N THR A 2 -11.94 12.83 -9.13
CA THR A 2 -12.90 11.72 -9.10
C THR A 2 -12.30 10.56 -8.31
N LYS A 3 -12.93 10.26 -7.18
CA LYS A 3 -12.51 9.23 -6.24
C LYS A 3 -13.04 7.89 -6.78
N PHE A 4 -12.28 7.25 -7.68
CA PHE A 4 -12.67 5.94 -8.21
C PHE A 4 -12.72 4.90 -7.08
N SER A 5 -13.87 4.25 -6.94
CA SER A 5 -14.10 3.21 -5.94
C SER A 5 -13.17 2.02 -6.14
N ILE A 6 -12.87 1.31 -5.05
CA ILE A 6 -12.04 0.09 -5.06
C ILE A 6 -12.59 -0.95 -6.04
N GLU A 7 -13.91 -1.07 -6.14
CA GLU A 7 -14.58 -1.99 -7.05
C GLU A 7 -14.22 -1.72 -8.52
N GLU A 8 -14.18 -0.44 -8.90
CA GLU A 8 -13.80 -0.01 -10.26
C GLU A 8 -12.33 -0.36 -10.56
N LYS A 9 -11.44 -0.21 -9.58
CA LYS A 9 -10.03 -0.60 -9.71
C LYS A 9 -9.87 -2.12 -9.81
N ARG A 10 -10.68 -2.89 -9.07
CA ARG A 10 -10.66 -4.35 -9.10
C ARG A 10 -11.09 -4.87 -10.47
N LYS A 11 -12.20 -4.34 -10.99
CA LYS A 11 -12.72 -4.68 -12.31
C LYS A 11 -11.73 -4.33 -13.43
N ALA A 12 -10.99 -3.23 -13.28
CA ALA A 12 -9.94 -2.85 -14.21
C ALA A 12 -8.79 -3.87 -14.26
N VAL A 13 -8.26 -4.29 -13.11
CA VAL A 13 -7.15 -5.26 -13.08
C VAL A 13 -7.58 -6.64 -13.52
N GLU A 14 -8.78 -7.09 -13.15
CA GLU A 14 -9.33 -8.38 -13.61
C GLU A 14 -9.37 -8.44 -15.14
N ARG A 15 -9.92 -7.40 -15.79
CA ARG A 15 -9.94 -7.29 -17.26
C ARG A 15 -8.55 -7.30 -17.88
N VAL A 16 -7.56 -6.64 -17.26
CA VAL A 16 -6.17 -6.68 -17.76
C VAL A 16 -5.58 -8.07 -17.61
N ASN A 17 -5.85 -8.77 -16.50
CA ASN A 17 -5.39 -10.14 -16.25
C ASN A 17 -6.03 -11.15 -17.23
N GLU A 18 -7.29 -10.93 -17.62
CA GLU A 18 -8.00 -11.66 -18.68
C GLU A 18 -7.42 -11.42 -20.10
N GLY A 19 -6.38 -10.58 -20.24
CA GLY A 19 -5.68 -10.32 -21.50
C GLY A 19 -6.11 -9.03 -22.21
N SER A 20 -6.97 -8.21 -21.59
CA SER A 20 -7.32 -6.90 -22.17
C SER A 20 -6.16 -5.91 -22.06
N SER A 21 -5.95 -5.10 -23.10
CA SER A 21 -4.95 -4.03 -23.05
C SER A 21 -5.36 -2.93 -22.07
N ILE A 22 -4.39 -2.41 -21.30
CA ILE A 22 -4.59 -1.31 -20.32
C ILE A 22 -5.33 -0.12 -20.94
N LYS A 23 -5.03 0.21 -22.21
CA LYS A 23 -5.67 1.31 -22.95
C LYS A 23 -7.16 1.07 -23.19
N GLN A 24 -7.57 -0.17 -23.43
CA GLN A 24 -8.97 -0.54 -23.60
C GLN A 24 -9.70 -0.45 -22.27
N VAL A 25 -9.11 -1.01 -21.21
CA VAL A 25 -9.65 -0.96 -19.86
C VAL A 25 -9.80 0.47 -19.34
N ALA A 26 -8.85 1.35 -19.66
CA ALA A 26 -8.93 2.77 -19.32
C ALA A 26 -10.11 3.49 -19.97
N ARG A 27 -10.44 3.15 -21.23
CA ARG A 27 -11.61 3.69 -21.93
C ARG A 27 -12.92 3.16 -21.36
N GLU A 28 -12.95 1.91 -20.92
CA GLU A 28 -14.16 1.27 -20.39
C GLU A 28 -14.47 1.66 -18.94
N THR A 29 -13.44 1.79 -18.11
CA THR A 29 -13.57 2.08 -16.66
C THR A 29 -13.46 3.57 -16.35
N GLY A 30 -13.01 4.38 -17.30
CA GLY A 30 -12.70 5.80 -17.08
C GLY A 30 -11.47 6.05 -16.19
N ILE A 31 -10.79 5.00 -15.73
CA ILE A 31 -9.56 5.10 -14.94
C ILE A 31 -8.40 5.35 -15.90
N SER A 32 -7.56 6.35 -15.59
CA SER A 32 -6.38 6.64 -16.41
C SER A 32 -5.43 5.43 -16.48
N GLU A 33 -4.76 5.26 -17.61
CA GLU A 33 -3.81 4.15 -17.83
C GLU A 33 -2.71 4.07 -16.75
N GLN A 34 -2.29 5.22 -16.21
CA GLN A 34 -1.35 5.30 -15.09
C GLN A 34 -1.97 4.78 -13.78
N GLY A 35 -3.25 5.06 -13.53
CA GLY A 35 -3.96 4.54 -12.37
C GLY A 35 -4.09 3.01 -12.41
N ILE A 36 -4.37 2.45 -13.59
CA ILE A 36 -4.45 1.00 -13.79
C ILE A 36 -3.08 0.35 -13.59
N ARG A 37 -2.00 0.90 -14.16
CA ARG A 37 -0.63 0.42 -13.94
C ARG A 37 -0.22 0.45 -12.47
N ASN A 38 -0.54 1.53 -11.76
CA ASN A 38 -0.21 1.66 -10.35
C ASN A 38 -0.91 0.59 -9.51
N VAL A 39 -2.17 0.29 -9.82
CA VAL A 39 -2.93 -0.77 -9.13
C VAL A 39 -2.35 -2.15 -9.48
N LEU A 40 -2.07 -2.45 -10.74
CA LEU A 40 -1.39 -3.70 -11.15
C LEU A 40 -0.08 -3.91 -10.41
N ASN A 41 0.79 -2.90 -10.39
CA ASN A 41 2.08 -2.97 -9.70
C ASN A 41 1.92 -3.18 -8.18
N HIS A 42 0.83 -2.69 -7.59
CA HIS A 42 0.50 -2.97 -6.19
C HIS A 42 -0.05 -4.38 -5.98
N VAL A 43 -0.90 -4.89 -6.89
CA VAL A 43 -1.51 -6.22 -6.77
C VAL A 43 -0.51 -7.36 -7.04
N GLU A 44 0.44 -7.14 -7.96
CA GLU A 44 1.48 -8.13 -8.26
C GLU A 44 2.51 -8.27 -7.11
N GLY A 45 2.68 -7.22 -6.29
CA GLY A 45 3.57 -7.23 -5.12
C GLY A 45 2.87 -7.49 -3.78
N HIS A 46 1.57 -7.19 -3.65
CA HIS A 46 0.81 -7.26 -2.41
C HIS A 46 -0.66 -7.65 -2.67
N SER A 47 -1.29 -8.36 -1.73
CA SER A 47 -2.74 -8.63 -1.77
C SER A 47 -3.56 -7.34 -1.93
N TRP A 48 -4.70 -7.43 -2.60
CA TRP A 48 -5.68 -6.35 -2.82
C TRP A 48 -6.03 -5.54 -1.56
N GLU A 49 -5.86 -6.13 -0.38
CA GLU A 49 -6.03 -5.54 0.94
C GLU A 49 -5.17 -4.29 1.17
N ALA A 50 -3.97 -4.23 0.55
CA ALA A 50 -3.08 -3.07 0.62
C ALA A 50 -3.65 -1.83 -0.11
N LEU A 51 -4.47 -2.04 -1.14
CA LEU A 51 -5.10 -0.96 -1.93
C LEU A 51 -6.37 -0.41 -1.28
N THR A 52 -7.04 -1.21 -0.46
CA THR A 52 -8.26 -0.86 0.28
C THR A 52 -7.96 -0.08 1.55
N GLN A 53 -6.80 -0.30 2.15
CA GLN A 53 -6.46 0.30 3.43
C GLN A 53 -5.88 1.69 3.26
N HIS A 54 -6.79 2.67 3.15
CA HIS A 54 -6.54 3.93 3.81
C HIS A 54 -6.75 3.74 5.32
N ARG A 55 -5.91 2.92 5.97
CA ARG A 55 -5.99 2.64 7.41
C ARG A 55 -5.50 3.87 8.18
N TYR A 56 -6.45 4.65 8.68
CA TYR A 56 -6.19 5.68 9.70
C TYR A 56 -5.69 5.03 11.01
N ASP A 57 -6.05 3.76 11.25
CA ASP A 57 -5.73 3.00 12.45
C ASP A 57 -4.96 1.73 12.08
N ARG A 58 -3.65 1.87 11.88
CA ARG A 58 -2.75 0.71 11.86
C ARG A 58 -2.55 0.28 13.31
N THR A 59 -2.89 -0.97 13.64
CA THR A 59 -2.71 -1.48 15.00
C THR A 59 -1.22 -1.59 15.34
N ALA A 60 -0.88 -1.65 16.62
CA ALA A 60 0.49 -1.82 17.09
C ALA A 60 1.17 -3.06 16.46
N ASP A 61 0.41 -4.15 16.30
CA ASP A 61 0.88 -5.38 15.69
C ASP A 61 1.23 -5.23 14.21
N GLU A 62 0.42 -4.48 13.44
CA GLU A 62 0.74 -4.17 12.05
C GLU A 62 1.95 -3.27 11.90
N LYS A 63 2.11 -2.27 12.78
CA LYS A 63 3.31 -1.42 12.81
C LYS A 63 4.56 -2.27 13.08
N LEU A 64 4.45 -3.26 13.98
CA LEU A 64 5.53 -4.20 14.26
C LEU A 64 5.83 -5.12 13.07
N ALA A 65 4.80 -5.66 12.41
CA ALA A 65 4.98 -6.50 11.23
C ALA A 65 5.73 -5.75 10.10
N VAL A 66 5.40 -4.48 9.88
CA VAL A 66 6.10 -3.60 8.92
C VAL A 66 7.58 -3.44 9.28
N MET A 67 7.89 -3.19 10.56
CA MET A 67 9.28 -3.05 11.01
C MET A 67 10.05 -4.37 10.90
N ARG A 68 9.43 -5.50 11.20
CA ARG A 68 10.04 -6.82 11.01
C ARG A 68 10.33 -7.13 9.55
N CYS A 69 9.41 -6.80 8.65
CA CYS A 69 9.66 -6.92 7.22
C CYS A 69 10.76 -5.98 6.74
N MET A 70 10.84 -4.76 7.29
CA MET A 70 11.93 -3.82 7.00
C MET A 70 13.29 -4.41 7.39
N GLU A 71 13.42 -4.93 8.61
CA GLU A 71 14.67 -5.56 9.08
C GLU A 71 15.02 -6.81 8.27
N ALA A 72 14.05 -7.69 8.03
CA ALA A 72 14.27 -8.93 7.27
C ALA A 72 14.71 -8.68 5.83
N ASN A 73 14.26 -7.60 5.21
CA ASN A 73 14.61 -7.24 3.83
C ASN A 73 15.70 -6.16 3.74
N HIS A 74 16.24 -5.69 4.86
CA HIS A 74 17.20 -4.58 4.95
C HIS A 74 16.72 -3.30 4.22
N TRP A 75 15.41 -3.02 4.25
CA TRP A 75 14.85 -1.84 3.60
C TRP A 75 15.10 -0.57 4.40
N SER A 76 15.31 0.54 3.69
CA SER A 76 15.35 1.87 4.29
C SER A 76 13.94 2.33 4.69
N TYR A 77 13.82 3.22 5.68
CA TYR A 77 12.54 3.81 6.08
C TYR A 77 11.74 4.43 4.91
N ALA A 78 12.44 4.98 3.92
CA ALA A 78 11.84 5.51 2.70
C ALA A 78 11.27 4.39 1.82
N GLU A 79 12.02 3.32 1.59
CA GLU A 79 11.56 2.15 0.83
C GLU A 79 10.36 1.51 1.52
N THR A 80 10.43 1.28 2.83
CA THR A 80 9.30 0.76 3.61
C THR A 80 8.07 1.65 3.51
N SER A 81 8.24 2.98 3.51
CA SER A 81 7.10 3.90 3.35
C SER A 81 6.44 3.78 1.97
N VAL A 82 7.22 3.52 0.92
CA VAL A 82 6.70 3.30 -0.44
C VAL A 82 6.01 1.93 -0.53
N GLN A 83 6.63 0.87 0.00
CA GLN A 83 6.08 -0.49 -0.01
C GLN A 83 4.74 -0.58 0.72
N TYR A 84 4.63 0.07 1.89
CA TYR A 84 3.45 0.00 2.75
C TYR A 84 2.53 1.23 2.68
N GLY A 85 2.68 2.08 1.65
CA GLY A 85 1.83 3.27 1.44
C GLY A 85 1.76 4.23 2.63
N ILE A 86 2.86 4.36 3.38
CA ILE A 86 2.94 5.17 4.60
C ILE A 86 3.15 6.64 4.21
N LYS A 87 2.48 7.57 4.90
CA LYS A 87 2.73 9.01 4.74
C LYS A 87 4.13 9.37 5.24
N GLY A 88 5.11 9.17 4.38
CA GLY A 88 6.51 9.54 4.58
C GLY A 88 7.31 8.59 5.46
N SER A 89 8.62 8.61 5.22
CA SER A 89 9.64 7.87 5.97
C SER A 89 9.70 8.24 7.46
N SER A 90 9.37 9.49 7.79
CA SER A 90 9.36 10.00 9.16
C SER A 90 8.37 9.26 10.06
N THR A 91 7.26 8.78 9.50
CA THR A 91 6.26 8.00 10.23
C THR A 91 6.83 6.63 10.64
N VAL A 92 7.56 5.98 9.73
CA VAL A 92 8.21 4.68 9.98
C VAL A 92 9.32 4.84 11.02
N TRP A 93 10.12 5.90 10.90
CA TRP A 93 11.16 6.21 11.87
C TRP A 93 10.57 6.46 13.27
N ASN A 94 9.46 7.20 13.37
CA ASN A 94 8.81 7.46 14.65
C ASN A 94 8.31 6.17 15.31
N TRP A 95 7.81 5.21 14.53
CA TRP A 95 7.45 3.89 15.06
C TRP A 95 8.66 3.13 15.58
N ALA A 96 9.78 3.14 14.85
CA ALA A 96 11.01 2.49 15.28
C ALA A 96 11.58 3.11 16.57
N ASP A 97 11.65 4.44 16.66
CA ASP A 97 12.12 5.14 17.86
C ASP A 97 11.21 4.88 19.07
N ARG A 98 9.88 4.94 18.89
CA ARG A 98 8.93 4.66 19.97
C ARG A 98 8.98 3.19 20.41
N TYR A 99 9.13 2.26 19.48
CA TYR A 99 9.27 0.83 19.79
C TYR A 99 10.56 0.55 20.57
N GLN A 100 11.67 1.19 20.20
CA GLN A 100 12.92 1.04 20.94
C GLN A 100 12.84 1.59 22.37
N ARG A 101 12.08 2.68 22.58
CA ARG A 101 11.94 3.32 23.90
C ARG A 101 10.89 2.68 24.81
N TYR A 102 9.77 2.23 24.23
CA TYR A 102 8.57 1.84 24.98
C TYR A 102 8.04 0.45 24.59
N GLY A 103 8.72 -0.27 23.69
CA GLY A 103 8.27 -1.57 23.19
C GLY A 103 6.93 -1.46 22.45
N MET A 104 6.08 -2.48 22.60
CA MET A 104 4.75 -2.51 21.99
C MET A 104 3.89 -1.29 22.38
N ALA A 105 4.00 -0.80 23.62
CA ALA A 105 3.25 0.37 24.09
C ALA A 105 3.54 1.64 23.29
N GLY A 106 4.75 1.75 22.71
CA GLY A 106 5.11 2.85 21.83
C GLY A 106 4.37 2.86 20.48
N LEU A 107 3.78 1.73 20.09
CA LEU A 107 3.08 1.53 18.82
C LEU A 107 1.54 1.63 18.96
N GLU A 108 1.02 1.69 20.19
CA GLU A 108 -0.43 1.71 20.47
C GLU A 108 -1.08 3.09 20.30
N GLY A 109 -0.29 4.14 20.03
CA GLY A 109 -0.79 5.50 19.79
C GLY A 109 -0.30 6.16 18.51
#